data_AF-A0A968G8R7-F1
#
_entry.id   AF-A0A968G8R7-F1
#
_cell.length_a   1.000
_cell.length_b   1.000
_cell.length_c   1.000
_cell.angle_alpha   90.00
_cell.angle_beta   90.00
_cell.angle_gamma   90.00
#
_symmetry.space_group_name_H-M   'P 1'
#
loop_
_entity.id
_entity.type
_entity.pdbx_description
1 polymer ?
#
loop_
_entity_poly.entity_id
_entity_poly.type
_entity_poly.pdbx_seq_one_letter_code
_entity_poly.pdbx_strand_id
1 'polypeptide(L)'
;MNKRLSLLAVMFALSFMSVHAQNEQTKSSSKADALTRQARNNDRTQKLDLLRAFENGSIGVDQDSLRALEILAGTGTVWRDHSTRATDFADIRAGALAVLGGSGLDEARDIVLRVVDLETHPSVLAAGFNAIATLGAGDSTLALRVLNDAMLRNMARARSNSVADEYLKAIEVLIDTSNPDLQTVEILTEVSRGMGYSHNIRTRANDFLKSFW
;
A
#
# COMPACT_ATOMS: atom_id res chain seq x y z
N MET A 1 -25.80 -52.47 20.15
CA MET A 1 -25.27 -52.63 18.79
C MET A 1 -24.98 -51.28 18.10
N ASN A 2 -24.52 -50.22 18.79
CA ASN A 2 -24.50 -48.85 18.22
C ASN A 2 -23.19 -48.04 18.38
N LYS A 3 -22.11 -48.59 18.96
CA LYS A 3 -20.85 -47.83 19.16
C LYS A 3 -19.84 -47.95 18.00
N ARG A 4 -19.93 -49.00 17.18
CA ARG A 4 -19.00 -49.24 16.05
C ARG A 4 -19.37 -48.47 14.78
N LEU A 5 -20.65 -48.16 14.55
CA LEU A 5 -21.07 -47.29 13.45
C LEU A 5 -20.69 -45.81 13.67
N SER A 6 -20.64 -45.36 14.93
CA SER A 6 -20.27 -43.96 15.27
C SER A 6 -18.79 -43.66 15.02
N LEU A 7 -17.88 -44.61 15.27
CA LEU A 7 -16.44 -44.41 15.07
C LEU A 7 -16.05 -44.39 13.58
N LEU A 8 -16.74 -45.19 12.75
CA LEU A 8 -16.48 -45.27 11.31
C LEU A 8 -16.94 -44.00 10.58
N ALA A 9 -18.07 -43.41 11.00
CA ALA A 9 -18.58 -42.16 10.44
C ALA A 9 -17.68 -40.95 10.77
N VAL A 10 -17.08 -40.91 11.98
CA VAL A 10 -16.15 -39.86 12.39
C VAL A 10 -14.82 -39.95 11.63
N MET A 11 -14.28 -41.16 11.44
CA MET A 11 -13.07 -41.39 10.64
C MET A 11 -13.25 -41.03 9.17
N PHE A 12 -14.44 -41.29 8.59
CA PHE A 12 -14.77 -40.89 7.22
C PHE A 12 -14.90 -39.36 7.12
N ALA A 13 -15.58 -38.69 8.05
CA ALA A 13 -15.70 -37.23 8.05
C ALA A 13 -14.33 -36.51 8.18
N LEU A 14 -13.43 -37.03 9.01
CA LEU A 14 -12.06 -36.52 9.16
C LEU A 14 -11.21 -36.67 7.88
N SER A 15 -11.41 -37.75 7.13
CA SER A 15 -10.69 -37.97 5.87
C SER A 15 -11.24 -37.10 4.73
N PHE A 16 -12.54 -36.81 4.68
CA PHE A 16 -13.10 -35.86 3.72
C PHE A 16 -12.69 -34.41 4.01
N MET A 17 -12.59 -34.01 5.28
CA MET A 17 -12.06 -32.69 5.66
C MET A 17 -10.58 -32.53 5.30
N SER A 18 -9.76 -33.57 5.50
CA SER A 18 -8.33 -33.55 5.14
C SER A 18 -8.10 -33.43 3.63
N VAL A 19 -8.93 -34.10 2.80
CA VAL A 19 -8.79 -34.05 1.34
C VAL A 19 -9.29 -32.71 0.77
N HIS A 20 -10.34 -32.11 1.34
CA HIS A 20 -10.78 -30.78 0.93
C HIS A 20 -9.75 -29.71 1.32
N ALA A 21 -9.20 -29.76 2.53
CA ALA A 21 -8.16 -28.83 2.97
C ALA A 21 -6.89 -28.92 2.11
N GLN A 22 -6.45 -30.13 1.75
CA GLN A 22 -5.27 -30.32 0.87
C GLN A 22 -5.50 -29.81 -0.56
N ASN A 23 -6.73 -29.92 -1.08
CA ASN A 23 -7.06 -29.50 -2.44
C ASN A 23 -7.24 -27.97 -2.57
N GLU A 24 -7.70 -27.29 -1.51
CA GLU A 24 -7.72 -25.83 -1.44
C GLU A 24 -6.30 -25.25 -1.31
N GLN A 25 -5.45 -25.87 -0.49
CA GLN A 25 -4.09 -25.40 -0.26
C GLN A 25 -3.18 -25.56 -1.49
N THR A 26 -3.38 -26.59 -2.31
CA THR A 26 -2.64 -26.79 -3.57
C THR A 26 -3.11 -25.87 -4.71
N LYS A 27 -4.38 -25.47 -4.72
CA LYS A 27 -4.90 -24.47 -5.68
C LYS A 27 -4.43 -23.05 -5.34
N SER A 28 -4.45 -22.67 -4.06
CA SER A 28 -3.96 -21.38 -3.56
C SER A 28 -2.47 -21.17 -3.91
N SER A 29 -1.63 -22.19 -3.70
CA SER A 29 -0.21 -22.11 -4.07
C SER A 29 0.01 -21.92 -5.58
N SER A 30 -0.82 -22.55 -6.43
CA SER A 30 -0.72 -22.42 -7.89
C SER A 30 -1.12 -21.03 -8.41
N LYS A 31 -2.12 -20.39 -7.79
CA LYS A 31 -2.57 -19.03 -8.10
C LYS A 31 -1.50 -18.02 -7.69
N ALA A 32 -1.04 -18.07 -6.44
CA ALA A 32 -0.03 -17.17 -5.90
C ALA A 32 1.26 -17.18 -6.75
N ASP A 33 1.70 -18.36 -7.16
CA ASP A 33 2.86 -18.55 -8.02
C ASP A 33 2.66 -17.96 -9.42
N ALA A 34 1.48 -18.16 -10.03
CA ALA A 34 1.16 -17.62 -11.34
C ALA A 34 1.16 -16.08 -11.35
N LEU A 35 0.47 -15.47 -10.37
CA LEU A 35 0.41 -14.01 -10.22
C LEU A 35 1.79 -13.41 -9.95
N THR A 36 2.57 -14.05 -9.08
CA THR A 36 3.94 -13.62 -8.76
C THR A 36 4.86 -13.68 -9.98
N ARG A 37 4.78 -14.73 -10.79
CA ARG A 37 5.56 -14.81 -12.04
C ARG A 37 5.19 -13.70 -13.02
N GLN A 38 3.90 -13.43 -13.19
CA GLN A 38 3.44 -12.36 -14.08
C GLN A 38 3.87 -10.98 -13.57
N ALA A 39 3.76 -10.72 -12.26
CA ALA A 39 4.21 -9.47 -11.64
C ALA A 39 5.72 -9.25 -11.80
N ARG A 40 6.54 -10.31 -11.78
CA ARG A 40 8.00 -10.26 -11.98
C ARG A 40 8.44 -10.11 -13.43
N ASN A 41 7.55 -10.27 -14.40
CA ASN A 41 7.93 -10.13 -15.81
C ASN A 41 8.50 -8.73 -16.09
N ASN A 42 9.54 -8.61 -16.92
CA ASN A 42 10.12 -7.33 -17.33
C ASN A 42 9.27 -6.62 -18.40
N ASP A 43 8.31 -7.30 -19.01
CA ASP A 43 7.36 -6.74 -19.96
C ASP A 43 6.35 -5.81 -19.25
N ARG A 44 6.43 -4.53 -19.58
CA ARG A 44 5.51 -3.49 -19.09
C ARG A 44 4.05 -3.83 -19.35
N THR A 45 3.75 -4.37 -20.54
CA THR A 45 2.38 -4.68 -20.96
C THR A 45 1.79 -5.74 -20.05
N GLN A 46 2.55 -6.80 -19.75
CA GLN A 46 2.07 -7.88 -18.87
C GLN A 46 1.84 -7.42 -17.44
N LYS A 47 2.69 -6.53 -16.91
CA LYS A 47 2.47 -5.90 -15.60
C LYS A 47 1.22 -5.03 -15.60
N LEU A 48 1.01 -4.25 -16.66
CA LEU A 48 -0.17 -3.38 -16.80
C LEU A 48 -1.45 -4.20 -16.94
N ASP A 49 -1.44 -5.30 -17.69
CA ASP A 49 -2.58 -6.19 -17.82
C ASP A 49 -2.92 -6.87 -16.50
N LEU A 50 -1.90 -7.28 -15.74
CA LEU A 50 -2.09 -7.81 -14.39
C LEU A 50 -2.71 -6.76 -13.46
N LEU A 51 -2.17 -5.53 -13.47
CA LEU A 51 -2.72 -4.43 -12.67
C LEU A 51 -4.18 -4.14 -13.05
N ARG A 52 -4.50 -4.05 -14.34
CA ARG A 52 -5.88 -3.83 -14.80
C ARG A 52 -6.84 -4.93 -14.36
N ALA A 53 -6.37 -6.17 -14.32
CA ALA A 53 -7.16 -7.30 -13.81
C ALA A 53 -7.48 -7.17 -12.31
N PHE A 54 -6.61 -6.53 -11.53
CA PHE A 54 -6.95 -6.13 -10.15
C PHE A 54 -7.91 -4.94 -10.12
N GLU A 55 -7.63 -3.88 -10.87
CA GLU A 55 -8.43 -2.64 -10.87
C GLU A 55 -9.89 -2.88 -11.29
N ASN A 56 -10.13 -3.80 -12.23
CA ASN A 56 -11.48 -4.14 -12.69
C ASN A 56 -12.14 -5.28 -11.89
N GLY A 57 -11.47 -5.82 -10.87
CA GLY A 57 -11.99 -6.89 -10.01
C GLY A 57 -11.98 -8.30 -10.64
N SER A 58 -11.37 -8.49 -11.81
CA SER A 58 -11.20 -9.83 -12.41
C SER A 58 -10.32 -10.73 -11.53
N ILE A 59 -9.38 -10.13 -10.80
CA ILE A 59 -8.58 -10.77 -9.75
C ILE A 59 -8.91 -10.05 -8.45
N GLY A 60 -9.53 -10.77 -7.51
CA GLY A 60 -9.78 -10.25 -6.16
C GLY A 60 -8.48 -10.08 -5.38
N VAL A 61 -8.50 -9.15 -4.42
CA VAL A 61 -7.39 -8.94 -3.48
C VAL A 61 -7.56 -9.88 -2.29
N ASP A 62 -6.75 -10.92 -2.25
CA ASP A 62 -6.63 -11.91 -1.18
C ASP A 62 -5.17 -12.24 -0.86
N GLN A 63 -4.94 -13.09 0.15
CA GLN A 63 -3.60 -13.47 0.62
C GLN A 63 -2.69 -14.01 -0.49
N ASP A 64 -3.25 -14.77 -1.45
CA ASP A 64 -2.48 -15.33 -2.58
C ASP A 64 -2.02 -14.24 -3.56
N SER A 65 -2.79 -13.15 -3.66
CA SER A 65 -2.56 -12.07 -4.61
C SER A 65 -1.71 -10.91 -4.06
N LEU A 66 -1.64 -10.75 -2.73
CA LEU A 66 -0.91 -9.66 -2.07
C LEU A 66 0.56 -9.61 -2.47
N ARG A 67 1.20 -10.77 -2.62
CA ARG A 67 2.60 -10.83 -3.04
C ARG A 67 2.82 -10.28 -4.44
N ALA A 68 1.87 -10.51 -5.36
CA ALA A 68 1.94 -9.96 -6.70
C ALA A 68 1.77 -8.44 -6.69
N LEU A 69 0.82 -7.91 -5.91
CA LEU A 69 0.62 -6.48 -5.73
C LEU A 69 1.82 -5.79 -5.08
N GLU A 70 2.45 -6.40 -4.07
CA GLU A 70 3.70 -5.91 -3.48
C GLU A 70 4.80 -5.78 -4.53
N ILE A 71 4.95 -6.78 -5.40
CA ILE A 71 5.95 -6.75 -6.49
C ILE A 71 5.63 -5.63 -7.48
N LEU A 72 4.37 -5.43 -7.85
CA LEU A 72 3.96 -4.34 -8.73
C LEU A 72 4.21 -2.97 -8.07
N ALA A 73 3.86 -2.81 -6.79
CA ALA A 73 4.05 -1.59 -6.01
C ALA A 73 5.54 -1.25 -5.79
N GLY A 74 6.42 -2.25 -5.71
CA GLY A 74 7.87 -2.08 -5.60
C GLY A 74 8.64 -2.09 -6.92
N THR A 75 7.95 -2.18 -8.07
CA THR A 75 8.66 -2.39 -9.35
C THR A 75 9.42 -1.13 -9.78
N GLY A 76 10.74 -1.23 -9.84
CA GLY A 76 11.62 -0.12 -10.24
C GLY A 76 11.95 0.89 -9.15
N THR A 77 11.54 0.71 -7.88
CA THR A 77 11.88 1.67 -6.80
C THR A 77 13.31 1.55 -6.31
N VAL A 78 13.92 0.36 -6.24
CA VAL A 78 15.37 0.23 -6.01
C VAL A 78 15.88 -1.11 -6.54
N TRP A 79 16.35 -1.14 -7.79
CA TRP A 79 17.58 -1.86 -8.13
C TRP A 79 18.38 -0.93 -9.03
N ARG A 80 19.56 -0.58 -8.57
CA ARG A 80 20.66 -0.01 -9.36
C ARG A 80 21.01 -0.99 -10.48
N ASP A 81 20.18 -1.09 -11.51
CA ASP A 81 20.63 -1.62 -12.78
C ASP A 81 21.45 -0.51 -13.43
N HIS A 82 22.76 -0.53 -13.17
CA HIS A 82 23.73 0.38 -13.76
C HIS A 82 23.89 0.16 -15.29
N SER A 83 23.02 -0.62 -15.94
CA SER A 83 23.19 -0.98 -17.35
C SER A 83 21.98 -0.75 -18.25
N THR A 84 20.83 -0.35 -17.75
CA THR A 84 19.67 -0.08 -18.62
C THR A 84 19.00 1.23 -18.23
N ARG A 85 18.54 1.99 -19.24
CA ARG A 85 17.65 3.15 -19.02
C ARG A 85 16.52 2.69 -18.10
N ALA A 86 16.57 3.09 -16.83
CA ALA A 86 15.65 2.63 -15.81
C ALA A 86 14.22 2.84 -16.31
N THR A 87 13.51 1.74 -16.57
CA THR A 87 12.10 1.84 -16.93
C THR A 87 11.37 2.18 -15.63
N ASP A 88 11.07 3.47 -15.46
CA ASP A 88 10.27 3.91 -14.33
C ASP A 88 8.81 3.48 -14.56
N PHE A 89 8.34 2.58 -13.73
CA PHE A 89 6.98 2.03 -13.77
C PHE A 89 6.05 2.75 -12.79
N ALA A 90 6.18 4.08 -12.70
CA ALA A 90 5.46 4.89 -11.72
C ALA A 90 3.92 4.72 -11.81
N ASP A 91 3.37 4.57 -13.01
CA ASP A 91 1.92 4.33 -13.19
C ASP A 91 1.49 2.97 -12.61
N ILE A 92 2.28 1.92 -12.83
CA ILE A 92 2.01 0.59 -12.29
C ILE A 92 2.13 0.58 -10.76
N ARG A 93 3.15 1.26 -10.21
CA ARG A 93 3.33 1.35 -8.76
C ARG A 93 2.19 2.11 -8.10
N ALA A 94 1.80 3.25 -8.67
CA ALA A 94 0.69 4.05 -8.16
C ALA A 94 -0.64 3.28 -8.20
N GLY A 95 -0.93 2.58 -9.31
CA GLY A 95 -2.13 1.74 -9.41
C GLY A 95 -2.12 0.57 -8.41
N ALA A 96 -0.98 -0.09 -8.23
CA ALA A 96 -0.86 -1.17 -7.24
C ALA A 96 -1.08 -0.68 -5.81
N LEU A 97 -0.58 0.51 -5.45
CA LEU A 97 -0.86 1.13 -4.15
C LEU A 97 -2.34 1.48 -3.98
N ALA A 98 -3.01 1.97 -5.03
CA ALA A 98 -4.45 2.23 -4.97
C ALA A 98 -5.26 0.94 -4.74
N VAL A 99 -4.91 -0.16 -5.42
CA VAL A 99 -5.54 -1.47 -5.23
C VAL A 99 -5.29 -1.98 -3.80
N LEU A 100 -4.05 -1.90 -3.31
CA LEU A 100 -3.70 -2.31 -1.94
C LEU A 100 -4.48 -1.47 -0.91
N GLY A 101 -4.58 -0.16 -1.13
CA GLY A 101 -5.32 0.78 -0.28
C GLY A 101 -6.81 0.43 -0.16
N GLY A 102 -7.44 0.02 -1.26
CA GLY A 102 -8.84 -0.38 -1.29
C GLY A 102 -9.14 -1.78 -0.78
N SER A 103 -8.13 -2.57 -0.39
CA SER A 103 -8.32 -3.99 -0.04
C SER A 103 -8.94 -4.21 1.35
N GLY A 104 -8.69 -3.30 2.29
CA GLY A 104 -9.07 -3.46 3.70
C GLY A 104 -8.32 -4.57 4.45
N LEU A 105 -7.28 -5.17 3.85
CA LEU A 105 -6.47 -6.21 4.48
C LEU A 105 -5.35 -5.61 5.33
N ASP A 106 -5.13 -6.15 6.52
CA ASP A 106 -4.07 -5.67 7.42
C ASP A 106 -2.68 -5.88 6.82
N GLU A 107 -2.43 -7.01 6.13
CA GLU A 107 -1.15 -7.26 5.47
C GLU A 107 -0.89 -6.29 4.31
N ALA A 108 -1.93 -5.73 3.69
CA ALA A 108 -1.78 -4.69 2.68
C ALA A 108 -1.25 -3.39 3.29
N ARG A 109 -1.61 -3.08 4.55
CA ARG A 109 -1.10 -1.92 5.28
C ARG A 109 0.42 -1.99 5.42
N ASP A 110 0.93 -3.15 5.86
CA ASP A 110 2.37 -3.36 6.02
C ASP A 110 3.13 -3.24 4.69
N ILE A 111 2.54 -3.75 3.60
CA ILE A 111 3.11 -3.60 2.25
C ILE A 111 3.15 -2.13 1.85
N VAL A 112 2.04 -1.41 1.98
CA VAL A 112 1.95 0.01 1.60
C VAL A 112 2.96 0.84 2.38
N LEU A 113 3.06 0.65 3.71
CA LEU A 113 4.00 1.38 4.55
C LEU A 113 5.45 1.14 4.10
N ARG A 114 5.85 -0.11 3.84
CA ARG A 114 7.21 -0.44 3.36
C ARG A 114 7.51 0.17 1.99
N VAL A 115 6.54 0.14 1.07
CA VAL A 115 6.73 0.69 -0.28
C VAL A 115 6.86 2.21 -0.24
N VAL A 116 5.99 2.89 0.50
CA VAL A 116 6.02 4.36 0.63
C VAL A 116 7.29 4.85 1.30
N ASP A 117 7.81 4.09 2.27
CA ASP A 117 9.05 4.46 2.97
C ASP A 117 10.28 4.53 2.03
N LEU A 118 10.26 3.82 0.90
CA LEU A 118 11.34 3.83 -0.09
C LEU A 118 11.01 4.62 -1.36
N GLU A 119 9.77 5.09 -1.51
CA GLU A 119 9.30 5.75 -2.71
C GLU A 119 9.74 7.22 -2.77
N THR A 120 9.94 7.70 -4.01
CA THR A 120 10.43 9.04 -4.28
C THR A 120 9.77 9.71 -5.50
N HIS A 121 9.05 8.96 -6.33
CA HIS A 121 8.30 9.49 -7.45
C HIS A 121 7.01 10.17 -6.97
N PRO A 122 6.76 11.45 -7.32
CA PRO A 122 5.63 12.21 -6.76
C PRO A 122 4.25 11.56 -6.95
N SER A 123 3.97 10.99 -8.14
CA SER A 123 2.66 10.35 -8.37
C SER A 123 2.45 9.10 -7.51
N VAL A 124 3.53 8.36 -7.22
CA VAL A 124 3.45 7.14 -6.43
C VAL A 124 3.36 7.47 -4.95
N LEU A 125 4.07 8.50 -4.49
CA LEU A 125 3.89 9.05 -3.13
C LEU A 125 2.46 9.49 -2.87
N ALA A 126 1.85 10.24 -3.80
CA ALA A 126 0.47 10.68 -3.68
C ALA A 126 -0.50 9.48 -3.54
N ALA A 127 -0.35 8.45 -4.38
CA ALA A 127 -1.14 7.22 -4.29
C ALA A 127 -0.89 6.47 -2.97
N GLY A 128 0.36 6.43 -2.51
CA GLY A 128 0.74 5.80 -1.25
C GLY A 128 0.15 6.50 -0.02
N PHE A 129 0.16 7.83 0.01
CA PHE A 129 -0.44 8.60 1.10
C PHE A 129 -1.95 8.36 1.18
N ASN A 130 -2.61 8.33 0.03
CA ASN A 130 -4.02 7.99 -0.06
C ASN A 130 -4.30 6.54 0.42
N ALA A 131 -3.45 5.59 0.04
CA ALA A 131 -3.57 4.20 0.46
C ALA A 131 -3.39 4.02 1.98
N ILE A 132 -2.40 4.70 2.58
CA ILE A 132 -2.20 4.73 4.04
C ILE A 132 -3.44 5.28 4.74
N ALA A 133 -3.99 6.40 4.25
CA ALA A 133 -5.18 7.01 4.83
C ALA A 133 -6.40 6.08 4.75
N THR A 134 -6.57 5.39 3.61
CA THR A 134 -7.72 4.52 3.33
C THR A 134 -7.69 3.23 4.15
N LEU A 135 -6.52 2.60 4.32
CA LEU A 135 -6.35 1.41 5.15
C LEU A 135 -6.45 1.70 6.66
N GLY A 136 -6.49 2.99 7.02
CA GLY A 136 -6.56 3.47 8.38
C GLY A 136 -5.24 3.27 9.14
N ALA A 137 -5.23 3.83 10.36
CA ALA A 137 -4.02 3.98 11.15
C ALA A 137 -3.31 2.65 11.47
N GLY A 138 -4.05 1.61 11.86
CA GLY A 138 -3.42 0.46 12.52
C GLY A 138 -2.60 0.94 13.73
N ASP A 139 -1.29 1.02 13.54
CA ASP A 139 -0.37 1.84 14.35
C ASP A 139 -0.21 3.25 13.75
N SER A 140 -0.94 4.23 14.31
CA SER A 140 -0.90 5.63 13.85
C SER A 140 0.50 6.24 13.93
N THR A 141 1.33 5.84 14.90
CA THR A 141 2.67 6.40 15.09
C THR A 141 3.58 5.97 13.94
N LEU A 142 3.53 4.69 13.57
CA LEU A 142 4.27 4.17 12.43
C LEU A 142 3.81 4.81 11.12
N ALA A 143 2.50 4.92 10.91
CA ALA A 143 1.94 5.51 9.70
C ALA A 143 2.34 6.99 9.55
N LEU A 144 2.23 7.79 10.62
CA LEU A 144 2.64 9.19 10.62
C LEU A 144 4.13 9.34 10.34
N ARG A 145 4.99 8.52 10.96
CA ARG A 145 6.44 8.53 10.68
C ARG A 145 6.73 8.30 9.19
N VAL A 146 6.12 7.28 8.58
CA VAL A 146 6.33 6.96 7.16
C VAL A 146 5.86 8.11 6.26
N LEU A 147 4.68 8.68 6.54
CA LEU A 147 4.18 9.85 5.81
C LEU A 147 5.13 11.05 5.92
N ASN A 148 5.61 11.32 7.13
CA ASN A 148 6.50 12.44 7.43
C ASN A 148 7.84 12.30 6.72
N ASP A 149 8.48 11.14 6.84
CA ASP A 149 9.76 10.85 6.21
C ASP A 149 9.66 10.94 4.68
N ALA A 150 8.58 10.42 4.09
CA ALA A 150 8.31 10.51 2.66
C ALA A 150 8.06 11.96 2.21
N MET A 151 7.32 12.74 2.99
CA MET A 151 7.04 14.14 2.69
C MET A 151 8.32 14.99 2.76
N LEU A 152 9.18 14.78 3.77
CA LEU A 152 10.49 15.43 3.86
C LEU A 152 11.37 15.14 2.63
N ARG A 153 11.43 13.87 2.20
CA ARG A 153 12.16 13.49 0.98
C ARG A 153 11.60 14.19 -0.26
N ASN A 154 10.28 14.28 -0.38
CA ASN A 154 9.63 15.00 -1.48
C ASN A 154 9.97 16.50 -1.45
N MET A 155 9.88 17.14 -0.28
CA MET A 155 10.21 18.56 -0.08
C MET A 155 11.66 18.90 -0.48
N ALA A 156 12.60 17.99 -0.17
CA ALA A 156 14.00 18.14 -0.50
C ALA A 156 14.30 17.99 -2.01
N ARG A 157 13.51 17.18 -2.74
CA ARG A 157 13.72 16.88 -4.17
C ARG A 157 12.90 17.78 -5.09
N ALA A 158 11.59 17.82 -4.88
CA ALA A 158 10.64 18.52 -5.71
C ALA A 158 9.38 18.82 -4.91
N ARG A 159 9.13 20.11 -4.63
CA ARG A 159 7.90 20.54 -3.96
C ARG A 159 6.71 20.35 -4.90
N SER A 160 5.97 19.26 -4.69
CA SER A 160 4.75 18.94 -5.45
C SER A 160 3.49 19.29 -4.68
N ASN A 161 2.60 20.06 -5.29
CA ASN A 161 1.29 20.39 -4.73
C ASN A 161 0.39 19.17 -4.61
N SER A 162 0.45 18.22 -5.54
CA SER A 162 -0.37 17.00 -5.46
C SER A 162 0.05 16.11 -4.29
N VAL A 163 1.35 15.99 -4.05
CA VAL A 163 1.87 15.20 -2.91
C VAL A 163 1.52 15.89 -1.60
N ALA A 164 1.65 17.21 -1.52
CA ALA A 164 1.26 17.95 -0.32
C ALA A 164 -0.25 17.86 -0.02
N ASP A 165 -1.10 17.90 -1.05
CA ASP A 165 -2.54 17.75 -0.87
C ASP A 165 -2.93 16.35 -0.35
N GLU A 166 -2.36 15.28 -0.91
CA GLU A 166 -2.58 13.91 -0.41
C GLU A 166 -1.99 13.69 0.99
N TYR A 167 -0.83 14.31 1.29
CA TYR A 167 -0.27 14.30 2.64
C TYR A 167 -1.23 14.93 3.65
N LEU A 168 -1.77 16.12 3.36
CA LEU A 168 -2.71 16.80 4.26
C LEU A 168 -3.99 15.98 4.47
N LYS A 169 -4.52 15.33 3.42
CA LYS A 169 -5.65 14.39 3.55
C LYS A 169 -5.31 13.18 4.42
N ALA A 170 -4.09 12.66 4.33
CA ALA A 170 -3.67 11.53 5.15
C ALA A 170 -3.52 11.93 6.63
N ILE A 171 -2.92 13.10 6.89
CA ILE A 171 -2.80 13.66 8.24
C ILE A 171 -4.17 13.88 8.87
N GLU A 172 -5.14 14.41 8.11
CA GLU A 172 -6.53 14.58 8.56
C GLU A 172 -7.17 13.34 9.17
N VAL A 173 -6.83 12.17 8.61
CA VAL A 173 -7.41 10.89 9.03
C VAL A 173 -6.64 10.29 10.22
N LEU A 174 -5.31 10.52 10.28
CA LEU A 174 -4.42 9.76 11.15
C LEU A 174 -3.96 10.49 12.40
N ILE A 175 -4.01 11.83 12.41
CA ILE A 175 -3.42 12.61 13.49
C ILE A 175 -4.30 12.64 14.74
N ASP A 176 -3.66 12.47 15.90
CA ASP A 176 -4.25 12.82 17.19
C ASP A 176 -3.91 14.28 17.51
N THR A 177 -4.92 15.16 17.39
CA THR A 177 -4.72 16.60 17.65
C THR A 177 -4.47 16.93 19.11
N SER A 178 -4.72 16.00 20.04
CA SER A 178 -4.46 16.20 21.48
C SER A 178 -2.99 15.99 21.86
N ASN A 179 -2.23 15.29 21.02
CA ASN A 179 -0.80 15.04 21.22
C ASN A 179 -0.08 14.98 19.86
N PRO A 180 0.07 16.12 19.17
CA PRO A 180 0.64 16.15 17.84
C PRO A 180 2.13 15.77 17.88
N ASP A 181 2.51 14.86 16.99
CA ASP A 181 3.90 14.51 16.77
C ASP A 181 4.71 15.72 16.26
N LEU A 182 5.88 15.97 16.85
CA LEU A 182 6.71 17.15 16.56
C LEU A 182 7.15 17.20 15.09
N GLN A 183 7.50 16.05 14.51
CA GLN A 183 7.90 15.99 13.10
C GLN A 183 6.73 16.41 12.19
N THR A 184 5.52 15.99 12.53
CA THR A 184 4.29 16.41 11.83
C THR A 184 4.09 17.93 11.91
N VAL A 185 4.27 18.53 13.09
CA VAL A 185 4.21 19.99 13.29
C VAL A 185 5.25 20.73 12.45
N GLU A 186 6.48 20.22 12.39
CA GLU A 186 7.56 20.80 11.59
C GLU A 186 7.22 20.77 10.09
N ILE A 187 6.76 19.64 9.57
CA ILE A 187 6.37 19.50 8.17
C ILE A 187 5.20 20.42 7.82
N LEU A 188 4.16 20.46 8.66
CA LEU A 188 3.03 21.37 8.45
C LEU A 188 3.47 22.85 8.47
N THR A 189 4.42 23.20 9.34
CA THR A 189 5.01 24.55 9.39
C THR A 189 5.72 24.89 8.08
N GLU A 190 6.55 23.99 7.57
CA GLU A 190 7.24 24.19 6.30
C GLU A 190 6.28 24.23 5.10
N VAL A 191 5.25 23.38 5.08
CA VAL A 191 4.20 23.43 4.03
C VAL A 191 3.44 24.74 4.09
N SER A 192 3.07 25.23 5.29
CA SER A 192 2.32 26.48 5.45
C SER A 192 3.08 27.74 5.00
N ARG A 193 4.42 27.74 5.12
CA ARG A 193 5.28 28.88 4.80
C ARG A 193 5.96 28.76 3.43
N GLY A 194 6.00 27.56 2.86
CA GLY A 194 6.81 27.26 1.68
C GLY A 194 6.33 27.95 0.41
N MET A 195 7.18 28.79 -0.20
CA MET A 195 6.91 29.49 -1.46
C MET A 195 6.65 28.58 -2.69
N GLY A 196 6.82 27.25 -2.55
CA GLY A 196 6.58 26.26 -3.61
C GLY A 196 5.18 25.62 -3.59
N TYR A 197 4.36 25.91 -2.59
CA TYR A 197 3.00 25.39 -2.47
C TYR A 197 1.96 26.43 -2.87
N SER A 198 0.80 25.99 -3.32
CA SER A 198 -0.33 26.86 -3.66
C SER A 198 -0.87 27.54 -2.41
N HIS A 199 -1.57 28.67 -2.57
CA HIS A 199 -2.20 29.35 -1.45
C HIS A 199 -3.14 28.42 -0.67
N ASN A 200 -3.94 27.61 -1.36
CA ASN A 200 -4.89 26.68 -0.72
C ASN A 200 -4.18 25.64 0.15
N ILE A 201 -3.09 25.05 -0.32
CA ILE A 201 -2.30 24.07 0.45
C ILE A 201 -1.67 24.73 1.68
N ARG A 202 -1.10 25.93 1.51
CA ARG A 202 -0.50 26.67 2.62
C ARG A 202 -1.52 27.02 3.70
N THR A 203 -2.70 27.49 3.29
CA THR A 203 -3.80 27.84 4.20
C THR A 203 -4.29 26.62 4.96
N ARG A 204 -4.54 25.50 4.26
CA ARG A 204 -4.98 24.25 4.91
C ARG A 204 -3.95 23.73 5.91
N ALA A 205 -2.65 23.75 5.58
CA ALA A 205 -1.60 23.36 6.52
C ALA A 205 -1.54 24.28 7.76
N ASN A 206 -1.72 25.59 7.57
CA ASN A 206 -1.81 26.55 8.68
C ASN A 206 -3.02 26.27 9.58
N ASP A 207 -4.17 25.96 8.98
CA ASP A 207 -5.38 25.65 9.73
C ASP A 207 -5.23 24.34 10.54
N PHE A 208 -4.48 23.34 10.04
CA PHE A 208 -4.06 22.19 10.87
C PHE A 208 -3.19 22.58 12.04
N LEU A 209 -2.18 23.44 11.85
CA LEU A 209 -1.32 23.86 12.95
C LEU A 209 -2.10 24.57 14.06
N LYS A 210 -3.15 25.31 13.70
CA LYS A 210 -4.02 25.99 14.67
C LYS A 210 -4.87 25.02 15.48
N SER A 211 -5.15 23.81 14.99
CA SER A 211 -5.97 22.84 15.74
C SER A 211 -5.21 22.15 16.87
N PHE A 212 -3.89 22.35 16.96
CA PHE A 212 -3.04 21.84 18.04
C PHE A 212 -3.00 22.72 19.30
N TRP A 213 -3.61 23.92 19.25
CA TRP A 213 -3.56 24.94 20.31
C TRP A 213 -4.95 25.52 20.57
#